data_AF-A0A1V4ECH4-F1
#
_entry.id   AF-A0A1V4ECH4-F1
#
_cell.length_a   1.000
_cell.length_b   1.000
_cell.length_c   1.000
_cell.angle_alpha   90.00
_cell.angle_beta   90.00
_cell.angle_gamma   90.00
#
_symmetry.space_group_name_H-M   'P 1'
#
loop_
_entity.id
_entity.type
_entity.pdbx_description
1 polymer ?
#
loop_
_entity_poly.entity_id
_entity_poly.type
_entity_poly.pdbx_seq_one_letter_code
_entity_poly.pdbx_strand_id
1 'polypeptide(L)' 'MGRGNDDLPRVLNQRKAKKLLEDHGWVETLGGKHTVKMEKEGCRPITLPQHSGRDYSASLSDAILRQAGLKGR' A
#
# COMPACT_ATOMS: atom_id res chain seq x y z
N MET A 1 -4.62 -20.87 11.12
CA MET A 1 -3.83 -19.80 10.48
C MET A 1 -4.39 -18.45 10.90
N GLY A 2 -3.65 -17.66 11.70
CA GLY A 2 -4.03 -16.30 12.04
C GLY A 2 -2.82 -15.39 11.86
N ARG A 3 -2.61 -14.85 10.67
CA ARG A 3 -1.71 -13.70 10.49
C ARG A 3 -2.59 -12.47 10.55
N GLY A 4 -2.89 -12.07 11.78
CA GLY A 4 -3.64 -10.85 12.10
C GLY A 4 -2.84 -9.61 11.74
N ASN A 5 -3.56 -8.51 11.56
CA ASN A 5 -3.15 -7.16 11.16
C ASN A 5 -2.09 -6.47 12.05
N ASP A 6 -1.27 -7.19 12.81
CA ASP A 6 -0.45 -6.66 13.90
C ASP A 6 0.95 -6.18 13.45
N ASP A 7 1.49 -6.67 12.32
CA ASP A 7 2.81 -6.28 11.79
C ASP A 7 2.71 -5.27 10.62
N LEU A 8 1.72 -4.37 10.65
CA LEU A 8 1.64 -3.32 9.63
C LEU A 8 2.64 -2.19 9.97
N PRO A 9 3.57 -1.85 9.05
CA PRO A 9 4.53 -0.79 9.32
C PRO A 9 3.83 0.54 9.58
N ARG A 10 4.18 1.22 10.67
CA ARG A 10 3.71 2.59 10.96
C ARG A 10 4.07 3.59 9.86
N VAL A 11 5.16 3.30 9.16
CA VAL A 11 5.74 4.13 8.11
C VAL A 11 6.07 3.25 6.92
N LEU A 12 5.40 3.51 5.80
CA LEU A 12 5.61 2.83 4.53
C LEU A 12 6.45 3.68 3.60
N ASN A 13 7.05 3.07 2.59
CA ASN A 13 7.55 3.75 1.40
C ASN A 13 6.98 3.03 0.18
N GLN A 14 7.17 3.57 -1.02
CA GLN A 14 6.58 2.98 -2.24
C GLN A 14 6.91 1.50 -2.39
N ARG A 15 8.15 1.09 -2.12
CA ARG A 15 8.60 -0.30 -2.24
C ARG A 15 7.98 -1.21 -1.18
N LYS A 16 7.93 -0.76 0.08
CA LYS A 16 7.31 -1.49 1.20
C LYS A 16 5.80 -1.62 0.99
N ALA A 17 5.13 -0.52 0.62
CA ALA A 17 3.71 -0.51 0.31
C ALA A 17 3.38 -1.43 -0.86
N LYS A 18 4.17 -1.38 -1.94
CA LYS A 18 4.04 -2.30 -3.07
C LYS A 18 4.12 -3.76 -2.62
N LYS A 19 5.21 -4.14 -1.94
CA LYS A 19 5.41 -5.51 -1.49
C LYS A 19 4.31 -5.99 -0.54
N LEU A 20 3.87 -5.13 0.37
CA LEU A 20 2.78 -5.43 1.30
C LEU A 20 1.47 -5.67 0.53
N LEU A 21 1.11 -4.76 -0.37
CA LEU A 21 -0.10 -4.90 -1.17
C LEU A 21 -0.05 -6.16 -2.04
N GLU A 22 1.08 -6.46 -2.67
CA GLU A 22 1.28 -7.69 -3.44
C GLU A 22 1.07 -8.97 -2.59
N ASP A 23 1.59 -9.01 -1.36
CA ASP A 23 1.37 -10.13 -0.42
C ASP A 23 -0.12 -10.31 -0.07
N HIS A 24 -0.87 -9.22 -0.02
CA HIS A 24 -2.32 -9.21 0.21
C HIS A 24 -3.16 -9.38 -1.07
N GLY A 25 -2.54 -9.76 -2.19
CA GLY A 25 -3.22 -10.06 -3.45
C GLY A 25 -3.61 -8.82 -4.28
N TRP A 26 -2.92 -7.70 -4.08
CA TRP A 26 -2.98 -6.58 -5.01
C TRP A 26 -2.00 -6.78 -6.16
N VAL A 27 -2.35 -6.28 -7.33
CA VAL A 27 -1.55 -6.40 -8.55
C VAL A 27 -1.16 -5.02 -9.04
N GLU A 28 0.11 -4.84 -9.36
CA GLU A 28 0.60 -3.63 -10.05
C GLU A 28 0.09 -3.65 -11.50
N THR A 29 -0.70 -2.65 -11.88
CA THR A 29 -1.27 -2.58 -13.22
C THR A 29 -0.69 -1.45 -14.05
N LEU A 30 -0.53 -0.26 -13.46
CA LEU A 30 -0.12 0.94 -14.18
C LEU A 30 0.90 1.71 -13.35
N GLY A 31 2.18 1.53 -13.68
CA GLY A 31 3.29 2.29 -13.11
C GLY A 31 3.71 3.41 -14.05
N GLY A 32 3.41 4.67 -13.71
CA GLY A 32 4.11 5.81 -14.31
C GLY A 32 5.54 5.91 -13.78
N LYS A 33 6.37 6.78 -14.38
CA LYS A 33 7.78 6.97 -13.98
C LYS A 33 7.92 7.20 -12.46
N HIS A 34 6.98 7.93 -11.86
CA HIS A 34 6.98 8.32 -10.45
C HIS A 34 5.74 7.86 -9.66
N THR A 35 4.88 7.00 -10.18
CA THR A 35 3.69 6.54 -9.45
C THR A 35 3.40 5.09 -9.79
N VAL A 36 2.95 4.32 -8.81
CA VAL A 36 2.60 2.91 -8.99
C VAL A 36 1.13 2.73 -8.65
N LYS A 37 0.32 2.27 -9.60
CA LYS A 37 -1.07 1.94 -9.37
C LYS A 37 -1.21 0.45 -9.05
N MET A 38 -1.85 0.18 -7.92
CA MET A 38 -2.21 -1.16 -7.46
C MET A 38 -3.72 -1.36 -7.60
N GLU A 39 -4.12 -2.49 -8.18
CA GLU A 39 -5.52 -2.87 -8.35
C GLU A 39 -5.77 -4.24 -7.75
N LYS A 40 -6.96 -4.42 -7.19
CA LYS A 40 -7.43 -5.69 -6.63
C LYS A 40 -8.91 -5.81 -6.93
N GLU A 41 -9.35 -6.98 -7.36
CA GLU A 41 -10.75 -7.21 -7.70
C GLU A 41 -11.66 -6.92 -6.51
N GLY A 42 -12.73 -6.14 -6.77
CA GLY A 42 -13.66 -5.71 -5.74
C GLY A 42 -13.18 -4.59 -4.82
N CYS A 43 -11.96 -4.06 -5.02
CA CYS A 43 -11.43 -2.93 -4.26
C CYS A 43 -11.16 -1.71 -5.16
N ARG A 44 -11.15 -0.51 -4.56
CA ARG A 44 -10.75 0.70 -5.30
C ARG A 44 -9.24 0.65 -5.61
N PRO A 45 -8.81 1.09 -6.80
CA PRO A 45 -7.39 1.16 -7.12
C PRO A 45 -6.65 2.10 -6.15
N ILE A 46 -5.45 1.72 -5.74
CA ILE A 46 -4.58 2.49 -4.85
C ILE A 46 -3.39 3.01 -5.65
N THR A 47 -3.19 4.32 -5.66
CA THR A 47 -2.02 4.93 -6.29
C THR A 47 -0.95 5.24 -5.25
N LEU A 48 0.21 4.62 -5.39
CA LEU A 48 1.40 4.81 -4.57
C LEU A 48 2.30 5.89 -5.20
N PRO A 49 2.42 7.09 -4.59
CA PRO A 49 3.32 8.12 -5.09
C PRO A 49 4.79 7.74 -4.86
N GLN A 50 5.68 8.08 -5.78
CA GLN A 50 7.12 7.97 -5.57
C GLN A 50 7.58 9.18 -4.74
N HIS A 51 8.14 8.90 -3.57
CA HIS A 51 8.68 9.92 -2.68
C HIS A 51 10.22 9.90 -2.68
N SER A 52 10.84 9.78 -3.86
CA SER A 52 12.31 9.70 -4.03
C SER A 52 13.00 8.69 -3.10
N GLY A 53 12.37 7.52 -2.88
CA GLY A 53 12.89 6.49 -1.98
C GLY A 53 12.78 6.80 -0.48
N ARG A 54 12.22 7.95 -0.11
CA ARG A 54 11.90 8.28 1.28
C ARG A 54 10.63 7.59 1.72
N ASP A 55 10.56 7.47 3.03
CA ASP A 55 9.36 7.04 3.72
C ASP A 55 8.23 8.07 3.56
N TYR A 56 7.02 7.55 3.43
CA TYR A 56 5.78 8.30 3.46
C TYR A 56 5.55 8.89 4.84
N SER A 57 4.75 9.96 4.90
CA SER A 57 4.21 10.42 6.16
C SER A 57 3.35 9.31 6.80
N ALA A 58 3.28 9.32 8.13
CA ALA A 58 2.42 8.39 8.87
C ALA A 58 0.96 8.46 8.38
N SER A 59 0.47 9.67 8.07
CA SER A 59 -0.89 9.89 7.54
C SER A 59 -1.11 9.26 6.16
N LEU A 60 -0.12 9.35 5.26
CA LEU A 60 -0.22 8.73 3.93
C LEU A 60 -0.14 7.19 4.04
N SER A 61 0.74 6.68 4.91
CA SER A 61 0.83 5.24 5.19
C SER A 61 -0.49 4.72 5.74
N ASP A 62 -1.10 5.42 6.71
CA ASP A 62 -2.40 5.09 7.28
C ASP A 62 -3.52 5.09 6.23
N ALA A 63 -3.55 6.12 5.37
CA ALA A 63 -4.52 6.22 4.29
C ALA A 63 -4.42 5.04 3.30
N ILE A 64 -3.20 4.65 2.91
CA ILE A 64 -2.97 3.50 2.02
C ILE A 64 -3.46 2.21 2.69
N LEU A 65 -3.11 1.98 3.95
CA LEU A 65 -3.53 0.78 4.68
C LEU A 65 -5.05 0.70 4.85
N ARG A 66 -5.71 1.84 5.06
CA ARG A 66 -7.17 1.93 5.16
C ARG A 66 -7.85 1.69 3.83
N GLN A 67 -7.34 2.27 2.75
CA GLN A 67 -7.83 2.00 1.38
C GLN A 67 -7.63 0.54 0.99
N ALA A 68 -6.53 -0.07 1.46
CA ALA A 68 -6.24 -1.48 1.22
C ALA A 68 -7.09 -2.44 2.06
N GLY A 69 -7.88 -1.93 3.00
CA GLY A 69 -8.66 -2.73 3.94
C GLY A 69 -7.80 -3.48 4.98
N LEU A 70 -6.51 -3.14 5.09
CA LEU A 70 -5.56 -3.76 6.01
C LEU A 70 -5.64 -3.14 7.40
N LYS A 71 -6.07 -1.88 7.49
CA LYS A 71 -6.23 -1.17 8.76
C LYS A 71 -7.67 -0.69 8.93
N GLY A 72 -8.30 -1.13 10.02
CA GLY A 72 -9.61 -0.65 10.45
C GLY A 72 -9.57 0.80 10.96
N ARG A 73 -10.73 1.46 10.96
CA ARG A 73 -10.91 2.81 11.51
C ARG A 73 -10.71 2.82 13.02
#